data_AF-A0A963M7R0-F1
#
_entry.id   AF-A0A963M7R0-F1
#
_cell.length_a   1.000
_cell.length_b   1.000
_cell.length_c   1.000
_cell.angle_alpha   90.00
_cell.angle_beta   90.00
_cell.angle_gamma   90.00
#
_symmetry.space_group_name_H-M   'P 1'
#
loop_
_entity.id
_entity.type
_entity.pdbx_description
1 polymer ?
#
loop_
_entity_poly.entity_id
_entity_poly.type
_entity_poly.pdbx_seq_one_letter_code
_entity_poly.pdbx_strand_id
1 'polypeptide(L)'
;MAPNRRLTLIALAASALLTACGGGSSSSVPEETRPQDGRTFSTASIPAFTAMTPAQGDTVDVTATSRWSGVLGGAAYRVEVPANWNGKLVMYAHGYAGEGSALTISNPSIRRHLIEQGYAWAASSYSKNYYDVRAGVEDTNALAQAFNTI
;
A
#
# COMPACT_ATOMS: atom_id res chain seq x y z
N MET A 1 -44.32 -61.35 -26.75
CA MET A 1 -45.47 -60.43 -26.68
C MET A 1 -45.00 -59.17 -25.95
N ALA A 2 -45.30 -58.01 -26.53
CA ALA A 2 -44.66 -56.71 -26.30
C ALA A 2 -45.16 -56.02 -25.00
N PRO A 3 -44.86 -54.72 -24.79
CA PRO A 3 -44.10 -54.19 -23.65
C PRO A 3 -45.02 -53.45 -22.66
N ASN A 4 -44.47 -52.79 -21.63
CA ASN A 4 -45.11 -51.56 -21.12
C ASN A 4 -44.10 -50.58 -20.53
N ARG A 5 -43.89 -49.49 -21.29
CA ARG A 5 -43.33 -48.21 -20.86
C ARG A 5 -44.15 -47.64 -19.71
N ARG A 6 -43.49 -47.12 -18.70
CA ARG A 6 -43.98 -45.93 -17.98
C ARG A 6 -42.85 -44.92 -17.91
N LEU A 7 -43.07 -43.81 -18.62
CA LEU A 7 -42.33 -42.57 -18.47
C LEU A 7 -42.59 -42.05 -17.06
N THR A 8 -41.53 -41.77 -16.31
CA THR A 8 -41.59 -40.85 -15.19
C THR A 8 -40.48 -39.83 -15.41
N LEU A 9 -40.88 -38.62 -15.79
CA LEU A 9 -39.99 -37.46 -15.81
C LEU A 9 -39.49 -37.22 -14.38
N ILE A 10 -38.19 -37.33 -14.15
CA ILE A 10 -37.55 -36.86 -12.92
C ILE A 10 -36.85 -35.54 -13.23
N ALA A 11 -37.17 -34.58 -12.37
CA ALA A 11 -36.98 -33.15 -12.51
C ALA A 11 -35.52 -32.71 -12.72
N LEU A 12 -35.38 -31.71 -13.60
CA LEU A 12 -34.32 -30.71 -13.57
C LEU A 12 -34.34 -30.00 -12.20
N ALA A 13 -33.27 -30.08 -11.40
CA ALA A 13 -32.85 -29.02 -10.47
C ALA A 13 -31.65 -29.49 -9.62
N ALA A 14 -30.43 -29.20 -10.05
CA ALA A 14 -29.27 -29.21 -9.16
C ALA A 14 -28.14 -28.31 -9.71
N SER A 15 -28.44 -27.03 -9.91
CA SER A 15 -27.44 -26.04 -10.32
C SER A 15 -27.68 -24.71 -9.62
N ALA A 16 -27.35 -24.60 -8.32
CA ALA A 16 -27.09 -23.32 -7.66
C ALA A 16 -26.70 -23.49 -6.18
N LEU A 17 -25.45 -23.86 -5.89
CA LEU A 17 -24.85 -23.66 -4.56
C LEU A 17 -23.36 -23.36 -4.71
N LEU A 18 -23.02 -22.16 -5.20
CA LEU A 18 -21.68 -21.55 -5.11
C LEU A 18 -21.81 -20.03 -5.11
N THR A 19 -22.61 -19.47 -4.19
CA THR A 19 -22.64 -18.01 -4.01
C THR A 19 -23.05 -17.64 -2.59
N ALA A 20 -22.13 -17.77 -1.64
CA ALA A 20 -22.23 -17.05 -0.36
C ALA A 20 -20.90 -17.18 0.40
N CYS A 21 -19.98 -16.25 0.14
CA CYS A 21 -18.96 -15.69 1.05
C CYS A 21 -17.98 -14.86 0.22
N GLY A 22 -18.43 -13.72 -0.33
CA GLY A 22 -17.54 -12.86 -1.12
C GLY A 22 -18.20 -11.73 -1.89
N GLY A 23 -19.42 -11.32 -1.54
CA GLY A 23 -20.10 -10.18 -2.15
C GLY A 23 -20.36 -9.13 -1.09
N GLY A 24 -19.54 -8.08 -1.08
CA GLY A 24 -19.85 -6.86 -0.34
C GLY A 24 -21.18 -6.32 -0.88
N SER A 25 -22.19 -6.28 -0.02
CA SER A 25 -23.46 -5.65 -0.33
C SER A 25 -23.20 -4.21 -0.74
N SER A 26 -23.50 -3.89 -1.99
CA SER A 26 -23.40 -2.57 -2.62
C SER A 26 -24.48 -1.61 -2.13
N SER A 27 -24.64 -1.51 -0.81
CA SER A 27 -25.25 -0.35 -0.19
C SER A 27 -24.10 0.59 0.12
N SER A 28 -23.97 1.68 -0.64
CA SER A 28 -23.06 2.78 -0.30
C SER A 28 -23.55 3.44 0.98
N VAL A 29 -23.24 2.82 2.12
CA VAL A 29 -23.38 3.49 3.41
C VAL A 29 -22.43 4.68 3.37
N PRO A 30 -22.91 5.92 3.60
CA PRO A 30 -22.04 7.07 3.69
C PRO A 30 -20.93 6.77 4.68
N GLU A 31 -19.70 7.05 4.28
CA GLU A 31 -18.56 6.80 5.14
C GLU A 31 -18.65 7.63 6.42
N GLU A 32 -18.32 7.01 7.56
CA GLU A 32 -18.31 7.71 8.83
C GLU A 32 -17.32 8.87 8.79
N THR A 33 -17.81 10.07 9.13
CA THR A 33 -17.00 11.27 9.20
C THR A 33 -16.11 11.22 10.44
N ARG A 34 -14.81 11.47 10.25
CA ARG A 34 -13.82 11.46 11.33
C ARG A 34 -13.39 12.89 11.65
N PRO A 35 -12.90 13.16 12.87
CA PRO A 35 -12.40 14.49 13.24
C PRO A 35 -11.34 15.06 12.28
N GLN A 36 -10.56 14.19 11.63
CA GLN A 36 -9.49 14.57 10.71
C GLN A 36 -10.01 15.04 9.34
N ASP A 37 -11.25 14.72 8.97
CA ASP A 37 -11.83 15.11 7.68
C ASP A 37 -12.09 16.63 7.59
N GLY A 38 -12.27 17.30 8.73
CA GLY A 38 -12.42 18.75 8.82
C GLY A 38 -11.11 19.53 9.00
N ARG A 39 -9.96 18.87 8.95
CA ARG A 39 -8.65 19.49 9.19
C ARG A 39 -7.89 19.69 7.89
N THR A 40 -7.01 20.69 7.89
CA THR A 40 -6.10 20.95 6.76
C THR A 40 -4.70 20.50 7.11
N PHE A 41 -4.10 19.73 6.20
CA PHE A 41 -2.72 19.28 6.28
C PHE A 41 -1.91 19.84 5.13
N SER A 42 -0.61 20.01 5.33
CA SER A 42 0.30 20.46 4.30
C SER A 42 1.53 19.56 4.25
N THR A 43 1.83 19.08 3.05
CA THR A 43 3.16 18.53 2.77
C THR A 43 4.13 19.70 2.71
N ALA A 44 5.12 19.71 3.61
CA ALA A 44 6.27 20.60 3.46
C ALA A 44 6.97 20.32 2.11
N SER A 45 7.89 21.19 1.67
CA SER A 45 8.68 20.87 0.47
C SER A 45 9.33 19.51 0.64
N ILE A 46 9.24 18.66 -0.38
CA ILE A 46 9.78 17.30 -0.37
C ILE A 46 11.13 17.35 -1.08
N PRO A 47 12.24 17.62 -0.37
CA PRO A 47 13.54 17.54 -0.99
C PRO A 47 13.80 16.09 -1.41
N ALA A 48 14.50 15.93 -2.53
CA ALA A 48 15.18 14.69 -2.84
C ALA A 48 16.00 14.26 -1.61
N PHE A 49 15.96 12.98 -1.28
CA PHE A 49 16.69 12.46 -0.13
C PHE A 49 18.03 11.87 -0.55
N THR A 50 19.02 12.04 0.32
CA THR A 50 20.41 11.66 0.05
C THR A 50 20.64 10.14 0.14
N ALA A 51 21.64 9.70 -0.62
CA ALA A 51 22.17 8.35 -0.56
C ALA A 51 22.70 8.09 0.85
N MET A 52 22.72 6.82 1.26
CA MET A 52 23.39 6.46 2.50
C MET A 52 24.89 6.66 2.35
N THR A 53 25.55 7.16 3.39
CA THR A 53 27.01 7.13 3.46
C THR A 53 27.47 5.67 3.57
N PRO A 54 28.50 5.25 2.82
CA PRO A 54 29.09 3.92 2.99
C PRO A 54 29.54 3.70 4.44
N ALA A 55 29.31 2.49 4.94
CA ALA A 55 29.77 2.06 6.26
C ALA A 55 30.66 0.82 6.14
N GLN A 56 31.52 0.60 7.13
CA GLN A 56 32.31 -0.62 7.20
C GLN A 56 31.38 -1.82 7.34
N GLY A 57 31.55 -2.82 6.47
CA GLY A 57 30.74 -4.05 6.48
C GLY A 57 29.60 -4.06 5.47
N ASP A 58 29.38 -2.97 4.72
CA ASP A 58 28.41 -2.95 3.63
C ASP A 58 28.73 -4.05 2.60
N THR A 59 27.73 -4.87 2.29
CA THR A 59 27.89 -5.99 1.33
C THR A 59 27.54 -5.60 -0.10
N VAL A 60 27.01 -4.40 -0.31
CA VAL A 60 26.59 -3.83 -1.60
C VAL A 60 26.93 -2.34 -1.65
N ASP A 61 26.97 -1.75 -2.84
CA ASP A 61 27.09 -0.29 -2.97
C ASP A 61 25.78 0.40 -2.60
N VAL A 62 25.70 0.88 -1.35
CA VAL A 62 24.54 1.60 -0.80
C VAL A 62 24.38 3.02 -1.35
N THR A 63 25.33 3.51 -2.16
CA THR A 63 25.28 4.85 -2.78
C THR A 63 24.65 4.81 -4.17
N ALA A 64 24.78 3.67 -4.87
CA ALA A 64 24.26 3.42 -6.21
C ALA A 64 22.79 2.99 -6.20
N THR A 65 21.92 3.77 -5.55
CA THR A 65 20.47 3.55 -5.53
C THR A 65 19.74 4.58 -6.38
N SER A 66 18.67 4.13 -7.04
CA SER A 66 17.70 5.03 -7.65
C SER A 66 16.71 5.50 -6.58
N ARG A 67 16.44 6.80 -6.55
CA ARG A 67 15.67 7.46 -5.48
C ARG A 67 14.67 8.44 -6.07
N TRP A 68 13.41 8.32 -5.64
CA TRP A 68 12.31 9.19 -6.05
C TRP A 68 11.58 9.73 -4.83
N SER A 69 11.10 10.96 -4.95
CA SER A 69 10.30 11.60 -3.90
C SER A 69 9.35 12.60 -4.52
N GLY A 70 8.16 12.74 -3.93
CA GLY A 70 7.15 13.66 -4.44
C GLY A 70 5.91 13.67 -3.56
N VAL A 71 4.78 14.03 -4.16
CA VAL A 71 3.47 14.02 -3.50
C VAL A 71 2.50 13.19 -4.33
N LEU A 72 1.75 12.31 -3.67
CA LEU A 72 0.72 11.44 -4.24
C LEU A 72 -0.52 11.53 -3.35
N GLY A 73 -1.66 11.93 -3.91
CA GLY A 73 -2.92 12.03 -3.15
C GLY A 73 -2.88 13.00 -1.96
N GLY A 74 -1.97 13.98 -1.98
CA GLY A 74 -1.75 14.89 -0.84
C GLY A 74 -0.83 14.33 0.25
N ALA A 75 -0.39 13.08 0.15
CA ALA A 75 0.65 12.51 1.00
C ALA A 75 2.01 12.65 0.31
N ALA A 76 3.05 12.97 1.06
CA ALA A 76 4.40 12.96 0.53
C ALA A 76 4.97 11.54 0.50
N TYR A 77 5.78 11.20 -0.51
CA TYR A 77 6.37 9.87 -0.62
C TYR A 77 7.89 9.88 -0.84
N ARG A 78 8.53 8.77 -0.48
CA ARG A 78 9.89 8.39 -0.87
C ARG A 78 9.92 6.95 -1.35
N VAL A 79 10.70 6.70 -2.39
CA VAL A 79 10.99 5.38 -2.95
C VAL A 79 12.49 5.25 -3.17
N GLU A 80 13.06 4.11 -2.80
CA GLU A 80 14.44 3.76 -3.12
C GLU A 80 14.52 2.34 -3.66
N VAL A 81 15.27 2.18 -4.76
CA VAL A 81 15.49 0.90 -5.42
C VAL A 81 17.00 0.66 -5.51
N PRO A 82 17.51 -0.45 -4.94
CA PRO A 82 18.93 -0.78 -5.05
C PRO A 82 19.28 -1.30 -6.45
N ALA A 83 20.53 -1.12 -6.88
CA ALA A 83 20.99 -1.62 -8.19
C ALA A 83 20.84 -3.16 -8.33
N ASN A 84 20.95 -3.90 -7.23
CA ASN A 84 20.77 -5.35 -7.14
C ASN A 84 19.33 -5.75 -6.73
N TRP A 85 18.32 -5.02 -7.20
CA TRP A 85 16.92 -5.26 -6.79
C TRP A 85 16.45 -6.70 -7.06
N ASN A 86 15.91 -7.34 -6.03
CA ASN A 86 15.42 -8.71 -6.04
C ASN A 86 13.96 -8.84 -6.52
N GLY A 87 13.37 -7.75 -7.04
CA GLY A 87 11.99 -7.68 -7.52
C GLY A 87 10.93 -7.57 -6.42
N LYS A 88 11.33 -7.41 -5.15
CA LYS A 88 10.39 -7.26 -4.02
C LYS A 88 10.40 -5.84 -3.47
N LEU A 89 9.22 -5.35 -3.12
CA LEU A 89 9.00 -4.04 -2.53
C LEU A 89 8.56 -4.19 -1.06
N VAL A 90 9.17 -3.43 -0.18
CA VAL A 90 8.75 -3.29 1.22
C VAL A 90 8.07 -1.94 1.41
N MET A 91 6.81 -1.96 1.82
CA MET A 91 6.07 -0.76 2.20
C MET A 91 6.34 -0.45 3.67
N TYR A 92 6.92 0.72 3.94
CA TYR A 92 7.16 1.20 5.30
C TYR A 92 6.04 2.16 5.70
N ALA A 93 5.16 1.63 6.55
CA ALA A 93 4.10 2.37 7.21
C ALA A 93 4.61 2.92 8.54
N HIS A 94 4.65 4.25 8.69
CA HIS A 94 5.00 4.82 9.99
C HIS A 94 3.84 4.71 10.99
N GLY A 95 4.16 4.73 12.27
CA GLY A 95 3.15 4.80 13.33
C GLY A 95 2.58 6.22 13.49
N TYR A 96 2.21 6.56 14.71
CA TYR A 96 1.74 7.90 15.05
C TYR A 96 2.80 8.98 14.75
N ALA A 97 2.41 10.04 14.05
CA ALA A 97 3.30 11.15 13.63
C ALA A 97 2.94 12.52 14.26
N GLY A 98 2.13 12.53 15.32
CA GLY A 98 1.76 13.75 16.05
C GLY A 98 0.46 14.42 15.58
N GLU A 99 0.23 15.62 16.10
CA GLU A 99 -1.01 16.40 15.97
C GLU A 99 -0.85 17.65 15.08
N GLY A 100 0.33 17.85 14.50
CA GLY A 100 0.60 18.99 13.62
C GLY A 100 -0.11 18.88 12.28
N SER A 101 -0.29 20.00 11.58
CA SER A 101 -0.76 20.02 10.19
C SER A 101 0.32 19.66 9.18
N ALA A 102 1.60 19.74 9.56
CA ALA A 102 2.72 19.44 8.68
C ALA A 102 2.92 17.92 8.52
N LEU A 103 2.84 17.43 7.28
CA LEU A 103 3.08 16.04 6.93
C LEU A 103 4.58 15.82 6.71
N THR A 104 5.13 14.79 7.35
CA THR A 104 6.56 14.48 7.30
C THR A 104 6.79 13.03 6.98
N ILE A 105 7.83 12.73 6.19
CA ILE A 105 8.21 11.36 5.84
C ILE A 105 9.38 10.92 6.71
N SER A 106 9.30 9.72 7.27
CA SER A 106 10.45 9.03 7.85
C SER A 106 10.90 7.89 6.95
N ASN A 107 12.22 7.75 6.80
CA ASN A 107 12.78 6.58 6.13
C ASN A 107 12.71 5.37 7.09
N PRO A 108 12.68 4.13 6.57
CA PRO A 108 12.74 2.95 7.40
C PRO A 108 13.98 2.95 8.28
N SER A 109 13.85 2.67 9.57
CA SER A 109 15.02 2.51 10.47
C SER A 109 15.95 1.39 10.03
N ILE A 110 15.40 0.40 9.33
CA ILE A 110 16.10 -0.75 8.74
C ILE A 110 16.52 -0.53 7.27
N ARG A 111 16.54 0.72 6.77
CA ARG A 111 16.85 1.07 5.36
C ARG A 111 18.10 0.35 4.83
N ARG A 112 19.21 0.35 5.58
CA ARG A 112 20.46 -0.30 5.18
C ARG A 112 20.28 -1.79 4.92
N HIS A 113 19.66 -2.49 5.87
CA HIS A 113 19.39 -3.92 5.75
C HIS A 113 18.51 -4.24 4.52
N LEU A 114 17.48 -3.43 4.26
CA LEU A 114 16.63 -3.63 3.08
C LEU A 114 17.43 -3.54 1.77
N ILE A 115 18.28 -2.51 1.64
CA ILE A 115 19.13 -2.29 0.47
C ILE A 115 20.15 -3.42 0.31
N GLU A 116 20.82 -3.83 1.37
CA GLU A 116 21.79 -4.94 1.35
C GLU A 116 21.16 -6.28 0.93
N GLN A 117 19.92 -6.52 1.34
CA GLN A 117 19.16 -7.71 0.95
C GLN A 117 18.45 -7.58 -0.41
N GLY A 118 18.67 -6.46 -1.13
CA GLY A 118 18.15 -6.22 -2.47
C GLY A 118 16.67 -5.85 -2.52
N TYR A 119 16.06 -5.42 -1.41
CA TYR A 119 14.67 -4.94 -1.41
C TYR A 119 14.59 -3.48 -1.83
N ALA A 120 13.63 -3.15 -2.70
CA ALA A 120 13.15 -1.78 -2.82
C ALA A 120 12.31 -1.43 -1.59
N TRP A 121 12.26 -0.16 -1.21
CA TRP A 121 11.34 0.32 -0.17
C TRP A 121 10.63 1.60 -0.58
N ALA A 122 9.43 1.77 -0.05
CA ALA A 122 8.64 2.97 -0.23
C ALA A 122 7.96 3.38 1.08
N ALA A 123 7.85 4.69 1.32
CA ALA A 123 7.23 5.26 2.52
C ALA A 123 6.36 6.47 2.15
N SER A 124 5.20 6.56 2.78
CA SER A 124 4.26 7.69 2.68
C SER A 124 4.25 8.47 4.00
N SER A 125 4.05 9.79 3.97
CA SER A 125 3.78 10.61 5.16
C SER A 125 2.35 10.46 5.69
N TYR A 126 1.49 9.80 4.91
CA TYR A 126 0.04 9.91 4.95
C TYR A 126 -0.44 11.34 4.64
N SER A 127 -1.68 11.44 4.20
CA SER A 127 -2.37 12.69 3.83
C SER A 127 -2.95 13.38 5.07
N LYS A 128 -3.01 12.69 6.21
CA LYS A 128 -3.55 13.17 7.47
C LYS A 128 -2.68 12.69 8.64
N ASN A 129 -2.35 13.62 9.54
CA ASN A 129 -1.78 13.30 10.85
C ASN A 129 -2.89 12.93 11.86
N TYR A 130 -2.51 12.77 13.13
CA TYR A 130 -3.32 12.20 14.21
C TYR A 130 -3.58 10.70 14.01
N TYR A 131 -4.44 10.13 14.86
CA TYR A 131 -4.89 8.75 14.73
C TYR A 131 -5.91 8.61 13.59
N ASP A 132 -5.42 8.43 12.37
CA ASP A 132 -6.20 8.14 11.17
C ASP A 132 -5.63 6.92 10.44
N VAL A 133 -6.11 5.74 10.83
CA VAL A 133 -5.63 4.45 10.26
C VAL A 133 -6.00 4.31 8.78
N ARG A 134 -7.12 4.88 8.36
CA ARG A 134 -7.58 4.77 6.96
C ARG A 134 -6.67 5.57 6.04
N ALA A 135 -6.31 6.81 6.41
CA ALA A 135 -5.30 7.56 5.65
C ALA A 135 -3.99 6.75 5.55
N GLY A 136 -3.56 6.16 6.67
CA GLY A 136 -2.39 5.28 6.68
C GLY A 136 -2.46 4.10 5.70
N VAL A 137 -3.57 3.39 5.67
CA VAL A 137 -3.79 2.22 4.79
C VAL A 137 -3.93 2.65 3.33
N GLU A 138 -4.78 3.63 3.05
CA GLU A 138 -5.11 4.06 1.69
C GLU A 138 -3.92 4.71 1.00
N ASP A 139 -3.20 5.61 1.68
CA ASP A 139 -2.05 6.30 1.09
C ASP A 139 -0.86 5.36 0.90
N THR A 140 -0.67 4.39 1.79
CA THR A 140 0.34 3.34 1.60
C THR A 140 0.00 2.46 0.41
N ASN A 141 -1.27 2.04 0.29
CA ASN A 141 -1.71 1.21 -0.83
C ASN A 141 -1.67 1.98 -2.17
N ALA A 142 -2.07 3.24 -2.18
CA ALA A 142 -1.97 4.10 -3.36
C ALA A 142 -0.51 4.22 -3.84
N LEU A 143 0.43 4.42 -2.91
CA LEU A 143 1.86 4.44 -3.25
C LEU A 143 2.36 3.09 -3.78
N ALA A 144 1.94 1.98 -3.19
CA ALA A 144 2.30 0.65 -3.66
C ALA A 144 1.80 0.39 -5.09
N GLN A 145 0.58 0.81 -5.42
CA GLN A 145 0.01 0.71 -6.76
C GLN A 145 0.72 1.62 -7.77
N ALA A 146 1.15 2.81 -7.33
CA ALA A 146 1.85 3.77 -8.18
C ALA A 146 3.34 3.43 -8.42
N PHE A 147 3.91 2.46 -7.71
CA PHE A 147 5.35 2.18 -7.71
C PHE A 147 6.00 2.07 -9.12
N ASN A 148 5.32 1.42 -10.07
CA ASN A 148 5.85 1.25 -11.44
C ASN A 148 5.62 2.47 -12.36
N THR A 149 4.99 3.52 -11.85
CA THR A 149 4.61 4.73 -12.61
C THR A 149 5.24 6.01 -12.04
N ILE A 150 6.05 5.88 -10.98
CA ILE A 150 6.81 6.96 -10.34
C ILE A 150 8.16 7.14 -11.04
#